data_AF-A0A2D9T6K6-F1
#
_entry.id   AF-A0A2D9T6K6-F1
#
_cell.length_a   1.000
_cell.length_b   1.000
_cell.length_c   1.000
_cell.angle_alpha   90.00
_cell.angle_beta   90.00
_cell.angle_gamma   90.00
#
_symmetry.space_group_name_H-M   'P 1'
#
loop_
_entity.id
_entity.type
_entity.pdbx_description
1 polymer ?
#
loop_
_entity_poly.entity_id
_entity_poly.type
_entity_poly.pdbx_seq_one_letter_code
_entity_poly.pdbx_strand_id
1 'polypeptide(L)'
;MNKKILHLMTLLALGSAMVFTGCGDDDGDDDDDTTVTMDLGTDDMGGEEPDMNVTPAEPRGMDNPPTITGQIDRAGRPGVTTALVGTFTMTDDDAREALKDDYNADADTSNWATYADTIHAQLAVIDGLDGTCGNQFGYDVDLEGGPVTTDYDFLAAVLANDRVWVNGAKTNCADTYLGYELEVLGILEDGGCGGRIPSTDVIDITYSVLAAGLPALSPSPAVGDGVDMDDATTSTTAFPYLAAP
;
A
#
# COMPACT_ATOMS: atom_id res chain seq x y z
N MET A 1 48.76 -23.18 -8.53
CA MET A 1 49.25 -21.78 -8.59
C MET A 1 48.10 -20.91 -8.12
N ASN A 2 47.97 -20.65 -6.81
CA ASN A 2 48.57 -19.54 -6.05
C ASN A 2 48.34 -18.16 -6.67
N LYS A 3 47.42 -17.37 -6.08
CA LYS A 3 47.77 -16.17 -5.31
C LYS A 3 46.60 -15.72 -4.42
N LYS A 4 46.84 -15.75 -3.10
CA LYS A 4 46.15 -14.99 -2.04
C LYS A 4 46.71 -13.54 -2.01
N ILE A 5 46.09 -12.70 -1.16
CA ILE A 5 46.52 -11.37 -0.60
C ILE A 5 45.65 -10.23 -1.19
N LEU A 6 45.00 -9.31 -0.45
CA LEU A 6 44.86 -9.01 0.99
C LEU A 6 43.82 -7.87 1.13
N HIS A 7 43.26 -7.74 2.33
CA HIS A 7 42.29 -6.75 2.83
C HIS A 7 42.42 -5.29 2.34
N LEU A 8 41.27 -4.62 2.21
CA LEU A 8 41.09 -3.27 2.76
C LEU A 8 39.64 -3.08 3.23
N MET A 9 39.47 -2.96 4.55
CA MET A 9 38.27 -2.39 5.18
C MET A 9 38.22 -0.90 4.83
N THR A 10 37.08 -0.44 4.31
CA THR A 10 36.69 0.96 4.42
C THR A 10 35.26 0.97 4.94
N LEU A 11 35.12 1.21 6.25
CA LEU A 11 33.91 1.79 6.83
C LEU A 11 33.73 3.17 6.20
N LEU A 12 32.62 3.38 5.50
CA LEU A 12 32.12 4.71 5.23
C LEU A 12 30.64 4.73 5.65
N ALA A 13 30.42 5.10 6.90
CA ALA A 13 29.11 5.55 7.37
C ALA A 13 28.89 6.94 6.77
N LEU A 14 28.18 7.01 5.64
CA LEU A 14 27.46 8.22 5.28
C LEU A 14 26.03 8.04 5.79
N GLY A 15 25.69 8.80 6.83
CA GLY A 15 24.30 9.13 7.10
C GLY A 15 23.80 9.99 5.95
N SER A 16 23.21 9.34 4.95
CA SER A 16 22.38 10.01 3.97
C SER A 16 21.06 10.34 4.67
N ALA A 17 20.86 11.60 5.03
CA ALA A 17 19.51 12.13 5.13
C ALA A 17 18.93 12.04 3.70
N MET A 18 18.18 10.98 3.41
CA MET A 18 17.37 10.93 2.21
C MET A 18 16.30 12.00 2.36
N VAL A 19 16.47 13.10 1.63
CA VAL A 19 15.35 13.99 1.35
C VAL A 19 14.47 13.20 0.39
N PHE A 20 13.33 12.71 0.89
CA PHE A 20 12.29 12.15 0.03
C PHE A 20 11.71 13.31 -0.79
N THR A 21 12.22 13.48 -2.00
CA THR A 21 11.51 14.27 -2.99
C THR A 21 10.40 13.35 -3.50
N GLY A 22 9.17 13.53 -3.02
CA GLY A 22 8.02 12.79 -3.58
C GLY A 22 7.94 13.04 -5.09
N CYS A 23 7.45 12.05 -5.84
CA CYS A 23 7.36 12.12 -7.29
C CYS A 23 6.20 13.01 -7.78
N GLY A 24 6.10 14.23 -7.23
CA GLY A 24 5.07 15.20 -7.57
C GLY A 24 5.38 15.93 -8.88
N ASP A 25 4.31 16.19 -9.65
CA ASP A 25 4.35 16.81 -10.96
C ASP A 25 4.89 18.24 -10.87
N ASP A 26 6.09 18.44 -11.39
CA ASP A 26 6.82 19.71 -11.36
C ASP A 26 6.30 20.64 -12.47
N ASP A 27 5.12 21.23 -12.27
CA ASP A 27 4.55 22.29 -13.09
C ASP A 27 5.22 23.65 -12.76
N GLY A 28 6.53 23.77 -13.03
CA GLY A 28 7.23 25.00 -13.45
C GLY A 28 6.99 26.35 -12.75
N ASP A 29 6.36 26.41 -11.58
CA ASP A 29 6.22 27.63 -10.78
C ASP A 29 7.24 27.56 -9.63
N ASP A 30 8.29 28.37 -9.80
CA ASP A 30 9.25 28.74 -8.76
C ASP A 30 8.49 29.35 -7.57
N ASP A 31 8.09 28.53 -6.60
CA ASP A 31 7.84 28.96 -5.24
C ASP A 31 8.51 28.00 -4.25
N ASP A 32 9.46 28.60 -3.55
CA ASP A 32 10.34 28.06 -2.52
C ASP A 32 9.55 27.44 -1.35
N ASP A 33 10.17 26.45 -0.72
CA ASP A 33 9.88 25.86 0.60
C ASP A 33 8.84 24.71 0.69
N THR A 34 9.33 23.47 0.57
CA THR A 34 8.93 22.39 1.50
C THR A 34 10.14 21.59 1.93
N THR A 35 10.92 22.16 2.85
CA THR A 35 11.73 21.32 3.74
C THR A 35 10.77 20.55 4.66
N VAL A 36 10.34 19.36 4.25
CA VAL A 36 9.61 18.43 5.13
C VAL A 36 10.60 17.92 6.17
N THR A 37 10.71 18.65 7.29
CA THR A 37 11.24 18.08 8.51
C THR A 37 10.21 17.06 9.00
N MET A 38 10.54 15.77 8.93
CA MET A 38 9.83 14.78 9.72
C MET A 38 9.99 15.16 11.20
N ASP A 39 8.97 15.80 11.76
CA ASP A 39 8.84 15.99 13.19
C ASP A 39 8.52 14.63 13.80
N LEU A 40 9.57 13.90 14.17
CA LEU A 40 9.44 12.83 15.14
C LEU A 40 9.09 13.49 16.47
N GLY A 41 7.78 13.72 16.67
CA GLY A 41 7.23 14.42 17.81
C GLY A 41 7.88 13.98 19.11
N THR A 42 8.84 14.78 19.57
CA THR A 42 9.38 14.73 20.92
C THR A 42 9.10 16.08 21.52
N ASP A 43 7.87 16.34 21.96
CA ASP A 43 7.57 17.39 22.95
C ASP A 43 6.10 17.28 23.44
N ASP A 44 5.89 16.52 24.52
CA ASP A 44 5.09 17.04 25.64
C ASP A 44 5.48 16.32 26.94
N MET A 45 6.37 16.96 27.69
CA MET A 45 6.64 16.63 29.10
C MET A 45 6.58 17.93 29.89
N GLY A 46 5.37 18.44 30.12
CA GLY A 46 5.22 19.72 30.82
C GLY A 46 3.85 20.05 31.40
N GLY A 47 3.07 19.07 31.85
CA GLY A 47 1.80 19.33 32.55
C GLY A 47 1.57 18.36 33.71
N GLU A 48 1.70 18.84 34.94
CA GLU A 48 1.28 18.11 36.14
C GLU A 48 -0.25 18.02 36.18
N GLU A 49 -0.82 17.00 35.54
CA GLU A 49 -2.23 16.63 35.68
C GLU A 49 -2.38 15.41 36.62
N PRO A 50 -3.48 15.33 37.39
CA PRO A 50 -3.60 14.39 38.50
C PRO A 50 -3.65 12.94 38.01
N ASP A 51 -2.95 12.08 38.76
CA ASP A 51 -2.86 10.62 38.65
C ASP A 51 -4.21 9.93 38.38
N MET A 52 -4.62 9.91 37.11
CA MET A 52 -5.45 8.84 36.60
C MET A 52 -4.51 7.66 36.36
N ASN A 53 -4.75 6.59 37.12
CA ASN A 53 -4.20 5.27 36.89
C ASN A 53 -4.64 4.77 35.50
N VAL A 54 -4.02 5.30 34.45
CA VAL A 54 -4.12 4.80 33.09
C VAL A 54 -3.22 3.58 33.08
N THR A 55 -3.82 2.41 33.24
CA THR A 55 -3.14 1.17 32.87
C THR A 55 -2.59 1.36 31.46
N PRO A 56 -1.27 1.23 31.24
CA PRO A 56 -0.70 1.37 29.90
C PRO A 56 -1.48 0.45 28.98
N ALA A 57 -1.95 0.99 27.84
CA ALA A 57 -2.61 0.17 26.84
C ALA A 57 -1.69 -1.00 26.52
N GLU A 58 -2.19 -2.23 26.66
CA GLU A 58 -1.37 -3.40 26.38
C GLU A 58 -0.92 -3.34 24.92
N PRO A 59 0.31 -3.77 24.60
CA PRO A 59 0.79 -3.80 23.22
C PRO A 59 -0.22 -4.57 22.36
N ARG A 60 -0.70 -3.92 21.30
CA ARG A 60 -1.58 -4.57 20.32
C ARG A 60 -0.80 -5.67 19.61
N GLY A 61 -1.43 -6.81 19.40
CA GLY A 61 -0.82 -7.99 18.80
C GLY A 61 -1.74 -9.21 18.93
N MET A 62 -1.25 -10.39 18.58
CA MET A 62 -2.01 -11.64 18.62
C MET A 62 -2.70 -11.88 19.98
N ASP A 63 -2.01 -11.56 21.08
CA ASP A 63 -2.54 -11.79 22.43
C ASP A 63 -3.55 -10.71 22.88
N ASN A 64 -3.65 -9.60 22.16
CA ASN A 64 -4.52 -8.46 22.45
C ASN A 64 -5.10 -7.85 21.16
N PRO A 65 -5.99 -8.57 20.46
CA PRO A 65 -6.60 -8.06 19.24
C PRO A 65 -7.55 -6.89 19.54
N PRO A 66 -7.63 -5.89 18.64
CA PRO A 66 -8.57 -4.79 18.81
C PRO A 66 -10.01 -5.29 18.75
N THR A 67 -10.90 -4.65 19.51
CA THR A 67 -12.35 -4.89 19.39
C THR A 67 -12.84 -4.30 18.07
N ILE A 68 -13.38 -5.14 17.19
CA ILE A 68 -13.89 -4.74 15.89
C ILE A 68 -15.32 -4.20 16.04
N THR A 69 -15.53 -2.91 15.80
CA THR A 69 -16.85 -2.25 15.87
C THR A 69 -17.39 -1.79 14.51
N GLY A 70 -16.69 -2.10 13.42
CA GLY A 70 -17.04 -1.71 12.05
C GLY A 70 -16.18 -2.44 11.01
N GLN A 71 -16.36 -2.10 9.75
CA GLN A 71 -15.49 -2.55 8.67
C GLN A 71 -14.13 -1.85 8.80
N ILE A 72 -13.04 -2.61 8.94
CA ILE A 72 -11.68 -2.08 9.16
C ILE A 72 -10.95 -1.83 7.83
N ASP A 73 -11.26 -2.63 6.83
CA ASP A 73 -10.75 -2.47 5.48
C ASP A 73 -11.82 -2.96 4.50
N ARG A 74 -11.76 -2.47 3.26
CA ARG A 74 -12.56 -3.04 2.17
C ARG A 74 -11.91 -4.36 1.74
N ALA A 75 -12.74 -5.39 1.57
CA ALA A 75 -12.26 -6.76 1.33
C ALA A 75 -11.57 -6.96 -0.04
N GLY A 76 -11.52 -5.91 -0.87
CA GLY A 76 -10.91 -5.97 -2.18
C GLY A 76 -9.39 -6.09 -2.08
N ARG A 77 -8.72 -5.11 -1.48
CA ARG A 77 -7.26 -4.97 -1.55
C ARG A 77 -6.68 -4.59 -0.19
N PRO A 78 -6.24 -5.59 0.59
CA PRO A 78 -5.61 -5.36 1.88
C PRO A 78 -4.49 -4.33 1.80
N GLY A 79 -4.49 -3.38 2.74
CA GLY A 79 -3.42 -2.39 2.86
C GLY A 79 -3.64 -1.11 2.06
N VAL A 80 -4.63 -1.04 1.16
CA VAL A 80 -4.98 0.20 0.44
C VAL A 80 -5.32 1.31 1.41
N THR A 81 -6.19 1.07 2.40
CA THR A 81 -6.57 2.09 3.39
C THR A 81 -5.36 2.57 4.21
N THR A 82 -4.48 1.65 4.59
CA THR A 82 -3.30 1.97 5.43
C THR A 82 -2.22 2.72 4.65
N ALA A 83 -2.05 2.40 3.37
CA ALA A 83 -0.98 2.95 2.55
C ALA A 83 -1.40 4.20 1.76
N LEU A 84 -2.65 4.27 1.32
CA LEU A 84 -3.11 5.17 0.26
C LEU A 84 -4.21 6.14 0.68
N VAL A 85 -4.69 6.08 1.93
CA VAL A 85 -5.75 6.98 2.41
C VAL A 85 -5.17 7.94 3.46
N GLY A 86 -4.64 9.07 2.94
CA GLY A 86 -4.16 10.21 3.74
C GLY A 86 -2.85 9.97 4.51
N THR A 87 -2.15 8.86 4.27
CA THR A 87 -1.03 8.38 5.09
C THR A 87 0.15 9.34 5.17
N PHE A 88 0.59 9.91 4.06
CA PHE A 88 1.79 10.75 3.96
C PHE A 88 1.48 12.22 3.78
N THR A 89 0.33 12.55 3.20
CA THR A 89 -0.01 13.94 2.84
C THR A 89 -0.86 14.66 3.89
N MET A 90 -1.43 13.95 4.85
CA MET A 90 -2.20 14.56 5.95
C MET A 90 -1.36 14.62 7.23
N THR A 91 -1.25 15.82 7.79
CA THR A 91 -0.51 16.08 9.03
C THR A 91 -1.37 16.04 10.29
N ASP A 92 -2.69 16.12 10.14
CA ASP A 92 -3.66 15.98 11.24
C ASP A 92 -4.11 14.53 11.34
N ASP A 93 -3.73 13.88 12.45
CA ASP A 93 -4.03 12.47 12.72
C ASP A 93 -5.55 12.22 12.83
N ASP A 94 -6.30 13.11 13.47
CA ASP A 94 -7.75 12.93 13.63
C ASP A 94 -8.46 13.03 12.28
N ALA A 95 -8.04 13.97 11.44
CA ALA A 95 -8.57 14.11 10.09
C ALA A 95 -8.22 12.91 9.19
N ARG A 96 -7.01 12.37 9.33
CA ARG A 96 -6.57 11.18 8.58
C ARG A 96 -7.36 9.94 8.99
N GLU A 97 -7.52 9.69 10.29
CA GLU A 97 -8.28 8.53 10.75
C GLU A 97 -9.77 8.66 10.41
N ALA A 98 -10.35 9.86 10.49
CA ALA A 98 -11.72 10.11 10.01
C ALA A 98 -11.88 9.81 8.52
N LEU A 99 -10.90 10.18 7.68
CA LEU A 99 -10.92 9.88 6.25
C LEU A 99 -10.86 8.37 5.97
N LYS A 100 -10.04 7.63 6.72
CA LYS A 100 -9.98 6.16 6.63
C LYS A 100 -11.29 5.50 7.05
N ASP A 101 -11.90 5.99 8.13
CA ASP A 101 -13.20 5.52 8.58
C ASP A 101 -14.30 5.79 7.54
N ASP A 102 -14.33 7.00 6.97
CA ASP A 102 -15.26 7.36 5.89
C ASP A 102 -15.06 6.48 4.65
N TYR A 103 -13.80 6.28 4.22
CA TYR A 103 -13.46 5.35 3.15
C TYR A 103 -14.00 3.95 3.46
N ASN A 104 -13.72 3.39 4.63
CA ASN A 104 -14.15 2.03 4.98
C ASN A 104 -15.67 1.87 5.11
N ALA A 105 -16.37 2.91 5.60
CA ALA A 105 -17.80 2.88 5.85
C ALA A 105 -18.66 3.22 4.62
N ASP A 106 -18.07 3.79 3.57
CA ASP A 106 -18.80 4.23 2.39
C ASP A 106 -19.32 3.05 1.54
N ALA A 107 -20.58 2.72 1.76
CA ALA A 107 -21.30 1.68 1.06
C ALA A 107 -21.81 2.10 -0.34
N ASP A 108 -21.76 3.39 -0.68
CA ASP A 108 -22.22 3.87 -1.99
C ASP A 108 -21.06 3.86 -2.99
N THR A 109 -21.02 2.82 -3.81
CA THR A 109 -19.98 2.63 -4.83
C THR A 109 -19.85 3.78 -5.82
N SER A 110 -20.85 4.67 -5.93
CA SER A 110 -20.77 5.86 -6.79
C SER A 110 -19.87 6.95 -6.21
N ASN A 111 -19.67 6.96 -4.88
CA ASN A 111 -18.78 7.89 -4.19
C ASN A 111 -17.33 7.42 -4.20
N TRP A 112 -17.05 6.14 -4.48
CA TRP A 112 -15.69 5.60 -4.34
C TRP A 112 -14.65 6.32 -5.20
N ALA A 113 -15.04 6.86 -6.35
CA ALA A 113 -14.15 7.64 -7.20
C ALA A 113 -13.65 8.94 -6.53
N THR A 114 -14.33 9.46 -5.51
CA THR A 114 -13.90 10.70 -4.83
C THR A 114 -12.64 10.52 -4.00
N TYR A 115 -12.22 9.28 -3.72
CA TYR A 115 -10.97 9.00 -3.01
C TYR A 115 -9.76 8.90 -3.94
N ALA A 116 -9.96 8.93 -5.27
CA ALA A 116 -8.88 8.77 -6.24
C ALA A 116 -7.79 9.84 -6.08
N ASP A 117 -8.16 11.11 -5.89
CA ASP A 117 -7.17 12.20 -5.73
C ASP A 117 -6.29 12.00 -4.48
N THR A 118 -6.88 11.53 -3.38
CA THR A 118 -6.12 11.22 -2.15
C THR A 118 -5.14 10.07 -2.39
N ILE A 119 -5.62 9.02 -3.06
CA ILE A 119 -4.83 7.84 -3.41
C ILE A 119 -3.70 8.21 -4.37
N HIS A 120 -3.98 9.01 -5.39
CA HIS A 120 -3.02 9.53 -6.37
C HIS A 120 -1.82 10.17 -5.66
N ALA A 121 -2.09 11.07 -4.72
CA ALA A 121 -1.03 11.75 -3.98
C ALA A 121 -0.18 10.79 -3.11
N GLN A 122 -0.77 9.71 -2.57
CA GLN A 122 0.02 8.71 -1.84
C GLN A 122 0.84 7.83 -2.78
N LEU A 123 0.30 7.47 -3.95
CA LEU A 123 1.00 6.67 -4.95
C LEU A 123 2.30 7.35 -5.39
N ALA A 124 2.27 8.67 -5.63
CA ALA A 124 3.47 9.46 -5.96
C ALA A 124 4.55 9.41 -4.86
N VAL A 125 4.16 9.35 -3.58
CA VAL A 125 5.12 9.22 -2.47
C VAL A 125 5.70 7.80 -2.42
N ILE A 126 4.85 6.79 -2.61
CA ILE A 126 5.25 5.38 -2.52
C ILE A 126 6.14 4.97 -3.69
N ASP A 127 5.85 5.43 -4.91
CA ASP A 127 6.65 5.11 -6.10
C ASP A 127 8.09 5.60 -5.94
N GLY A 128 8.28 6.79 -5.35
CA GLY A 128 9.61 7.33 -5.03
C GLY A 128 10.41 6.55 -3.99
N LEU A 129 9.84 5.50 -3.35
CA LEU A 129 10.53 4.77 -2.28
C LEU A 129 11.77 4.02 -2.76
N ASP A 130 11.79 3.56 -4.01
CA ASP A 130 12.95 2.87 -4.59
C ASP A 130 13.98 3.84 -5.21
N GLY A 131 13.69 5.15 -5.17
CA GLY A 131 14.50 6.22 -5.77
C GLY A 131 14.28 6.43 -7.27
N THR A 132 13.29 5.76 -7.86
CA THR A 132 12.81 5.90 -9.24
C THR A 132 11.38 6.41 -9.19
N CYS A 133 11.03 7.36 -10.06
CA CYS A 133 9.67 7.82 -10.23
C CYS A 133 9.15 7.34 -11.59
N GLY A 134 7.85 7.09 -11.67
CA GLY A 134 7.15 6.65 -12.86
C GLY A 134 7.38 5.19 -13.25
N ASN A 135 7.86 4.34 -12.33
CA ASN A 135 8.03 2.89 -12.59
C ASN A 135 6.90 2.03 -12.03
N GLN A 136 5.94 2.61 -11.31
CA GLN A 136 4.70 1.95 -10.94
C GLN A 136 3.95 1.44 -12.18
N PHE A 137 3.30 0.28 -12.05
CA PHE A 137 2.45 -0.21 -13.13
C PHE A 137 1.22 0.69 -13.27
N GLY A 138 0.84 1.01 -14.50
CA GLY A 138 -0.23 1.98 -14.72
C GLY A 138 0.23 3.44 -14.75
N TYR A 139 1.52 3.72 -14.54
CA TYR A 139 2.05 5.07 -14.72
C TYR A 139 1.98 5.50 -16.20
N ASP A 140 1.41 6.67 -16.47
CA ASP A 140 1.33 7.28 -17.81
C ASP A 140 0.78 6.34 -18.91
N VAL A 141 -0.23 5.52 -18.56
CA VAL A 141 -0.78 4.54 -19.51
C VAL A 141 -1.74 5.17 -20.51
N ASP A 142 -1.52 4.86 -21.78
CA ASP A 142 -2.45 5.14 -22.88
C ASP A 142 -3.19 3.85 -23.24
N LEU A 143 -4.42 3.72 -22.74
CA LEU A 143 -5.27 2.57 -23.00
C LEU A 143 -5.97 2.72 -24.36
N GLU A 144 -5.79 1.76 -25.26
CA GLU A 144 -6.45 1.77 -26.56
C GLU A 144 -7.97 1.82 -26.41
N GLY A 145 -8.59 2.95 -26.79
CA GLY A 145 -10.03 3.17 -26.65
C GLY A 145 -10.50 3.54 -25.24
N GLY A 146 -9.58 3.73 -24.30
CA GLY A 146 -9.82 4.25 -22.95
C GLY A 146 -9.54 5.76 -22.83
N PRO A 147 -9.77 6.35 -21.64
CA PRO A 147 -9.24 7.67 -21.34
C PRO A 147 -7.71 7.61 -21.28
N VAL A 148 -7.05 8.65 -21.80
CA VAL A 148 -5.63 8.89 -21.50
C VAL A 148 -5.56 9.24 -20.01
N THR A 149 -4.79 8.46 -19.26
CA THR A 149 -4.48 8.73 -17.86
C THR A 149 -3.05 9.25 -17.78
N THR A 150 -2.82 10.28 -16.98
CA THR A 150 -1.48 10.83 -16.72
C THR A 150 -1.03 10.41 -15.34
N ASP A 151 0.27 10.25 -15.19
CA ASP A 151 0.93 9.97 -13.92
C ASP A 151 0.32 8.75 -13.22
N TYR A 152 -0.28 8.89 -12.03
CA TYR A 152 -0.81 7.77 -11.25
C TYR A 152 -2.33 7.58 -11.40
N ASP A 153 -2.99 8.31 -12.31
CA ASP A 153 -4.46 8.35 -12.43
C ASP A 153 -5.10 6.97 -12.63
N PHE A 154 -4.50 6.13 -13.47
CA PHE A 154 -5.03 4.79 -13.74
C PHE A 154 -5.10 3.97 -12.46
N LEU A 155 -3.99 3.93 -11.72
CA LEU A 155 -3.90 3.11 -10.53
C LEU A 155 -4.71 3.72 -9.39
N ALA A 156 -4.75 5.04 -9.28
CA ALA A 156 -5.61 5.74 -8.34
C ALA A 156 -7.09 5.38 -8.55
N ALA A 157 -7.56 5.39 -9.80
CA ALA A 157 -8.94 5.01 -10.12
C ALA A 157 -9.22 3.52 -9.83
N VAL A 158 -8.27 2.64 -10.12
CA VAL A 158 -8.37 1.20 -9.84
C VAL A 158 -8.44 0.93 -8.33
N LEU A 159 -7.59 1.58 -7.53
CA LEU A 159 -7.50 1.34 -6.09
C LEU A 159 -8.58 2.10 -5.30
N ALA A 160 -9.03 3.25 -5.79
CA ALA A 160 -10.25 3.90 -5.30
C ALA A 160 -11.46 2.98 -5.50
N ASN A 161 -11.48 2.27 -6.62
CA ASN A 161 -12.46 1.23 -6.88
C ASN A 161 -12.06 -0.11 -6.23
N ASP A 162 -12.03 -0.12 -4.90
CA ASP A 162 -11.55 -1.28 -4.14
C ASP A 162 -12.54 -2.45 -4.12
N ARG A 163 -12.60 -3.13 -5.26
CA ARG A 163 -13.29 -4.39 -5.46
C ARG A 163 -12.34 -5.40 -6.08
N VAL A 164 -12.62 -6.65 -5.75
CA VAL A 164 -11.99 -7.81 -6.39
C VAL A 164 -12.91 -8.33 -7.48
N TRP A 165 -12.39 -8.35 -8.71
CA TRP A 165 -13.05 -8.96 -9.86
C TRP A 165 -12.69 -10.43 -9.95
N VAL A 166 -13.68 -11.31 -10.02
CA VAL A 166 -13.48 -12.75 -10.15
C VAL A 166 -14.23 -13.29 -11.36
N ASN A 167 -13.51 -13.98 -12.23
CA ASN A 167 -14.04 -14.69 -13.38
C ASN A 167 -14.52 -16.09 -12.96
N GLY A 168 -15.80 -16.20 -12.59
CA GLY A 168 -16.42 -17.45 -12.15
C GLY A 168 -16.51 -18.55 -13.22
N ALA A 169 -16.14 -18.29 -14.48
CA ALA A 169 -16.09 -19.32 -15.52
C ALA A 169 -14.80 -20.16 -15.46
N LYS A 170 -13.81 -19.75 -14.65
CA LYS A 170 -12.51 -20.42 -14.53
C LYS A 170 -12.51 -21.38 -13.35
N THR A 171 -11.91 -22.55 -13.55
CA THR A 171 -11.81 -23.62 -12.54
C THR A 171 -10.40 -23.77 -11.97
N ASN A 172 -9.43 -23.08 -12.55
CA ASN A 172 -8.04 -23.03 -12.12
C ASN A 172 -7.51 -21.60 -12.31
N CYS A 173 -7.08 -20.99 -11.22
CA CYS A 173 -6.56 -19.64 -11.22
C CYS A 173 -5.06 -19.72 -10.96
N ALA A 174 -4.27 -19.02 -11.79
CA ALA A 174 -2.94 -18.65 -11.37
C ALA A 174 -3.09 -17.59 -10.27
N ASP A 175 -2.24 -17.65 -9.24
CA ASP A 175 -2.27 -16.78 -8.05
C ASP A 175 -1.76 -15.37 -8.34
N THR A 176 -2.22 -14.75 -9.44
CA THR A 176 -1.79 -13.40 -9.81
C THR A 176 -2.74 -12.38 -9.21
N TYR A 177 -2.35 -11.82 -8.07
CA TYR A 177 -2.97 -10.61 -7.54
C TYR A 177 -2.87 -9.48 -8.59
N LEU A 178 -3.92 -8.64 -8.69
CA LEU A 178 -4.07 -7.61 -9.72
C LEU A 178 -4.17 -8.14 -11.17
N GLY A 179 -4.45 -9.44 -11.35
CA GLY A 179 -4.43 -10.07 -12.68
C GLY A 179 -5.36 -9.40 -13.71
N TYR A 180 -6.55 -8.95 -13.31
CA TYR A 180 -7.48 -8.27 -14.22
C TYR A 180 -6.95 -6.91 -14.67
N GLU A 181 -6.36 -6.15 -13.75
CA GLU A 181 -5.76 -4.85 -14.03
C GLU A 181 -4.58 -5.01 -15.00
N LEU A 182 -3.77 -6.05 -14.82
CA LEU A 182 -2.64 -6.36 -15.69
C LEU A 182 -3.08 -6.85 -17.08
N GLU A 183 -4.22 -7.54 -17.19
CA GLU A 183 -4.86 -7.88 -18.47
C GLU A 183 -5.34 -6.61 -19.19
N VAL A 184 -6.00 -5.68 -18.49
CA VAL A 184 -6.43 -4.38 -19.05
C VAL A 184 -5.26 -3.58 -19.61
N LEU A 185 -4.10 -3.65 -18.96
CA LEU A 185 -2.85 -3.01 -19.42
C LEU A 185 -2.12 -3.79 -20.54
N GLY A 186 -2.62 -4.96 -20.95
CA GLY A 186 -1.98 -5.82 -21.95
C GLY A 186 -0.67 -6.46 -21.47
N ILE A 187 -0.40 -6.45 -20.16
CA ILE A 187 0.78 -7.08 -19.55
C ILE A 187 0.57 -8.60 -19.45
N LEU A 188 -0.66 -9.02 -19.16
CA LEU A 188 -1.09 -10.41 -19.17
C LEU A 188 -2.03 -10.69 -20.33
N GLU A 189 -2.09 -11.95 -20.75
CA GLU A 189 -3.08 -12.41 -21.73
C GLU A 189 -4.48 -12.43 -21.08
N ASP A 190 -5.46 -11.88 -21.80
CA ASP A 190 -6.86 -11.85 -21.37
C ASP A 190 -7.40 -13.22 -20.97
N GLY A 191 -8.26 -13.20 -19.95
CA GLY A 191 -9.05 -14.36 -19.56
C GLY A 191 -8.43 -15.17 -18.43
N GLY A 192 -7.66 -14.54 -17.56
CA GLY A 192 -7.34 -15.06 -16.24
C GLY A 192 -8.57 -15.09 -15.34
N CYS A 193 -8.30 -15.39 -14.06
CA CYS A 193 -9.34 -15.47 -13.05
C CYS A 193 -9.68 -14.13 -12.41
N GLY A 194 -8.75 -13.18 -12.41
CA GLY A 194 -8.80 -12.04 -11.49
C GLY A 194 -8.82 -12.47 -10.01
N GLY A 195 -8.83 -11.47 -9.13
CA GLY A 195 -8.95 -11.62 -7.69
C GLY A 195 -7.74 -12.25 -7.00
N ARG A 196 -7.99 -12.92 -5.88
CA ARG A 196 -6.97 -13.59 -5.05
C ARG A 196 -7.56 -14.79 -4.31
N ILE A 197 -6.72 -15.75 -3.96
CA ILE A 197 -7.07 -16.77 -2.97
C ILE A 197 -7.02 -16.11 -1.58
N PRO A 198 -7.95 -16.41 -0.66
CA PRO A 198 -7.97 -15.78 0.67
C PRO A 198 -6.67 -15.96 1.47
N SER A 199 -5.99 -17.09 1.29
CA SER A 199 -4.73 -17.46 1.96
C SER A 199 -3.48 -16.85 1.35
N THR A 200 -3.61 -16.09 0.25
CA THR A 200 -2.47 -15.39 -0.35
C THR A 200 -2.22 -14.13 0.45
N ASP A 201 -1.00 -14.01 0.98
CA ASP A 201 -0.50 -12.74 1.49
C ASP A 201 -0.28 -11.79 0.31
N VAL A 202 -1.20 -10.85 0.19
CA VAL A 202 -1.21 -9.83 -0.87
C VAL A 202 -0.77 -8.46 -0.35
N ILE A 203 -0.55 -8.31 0.96
CA ILE A 203 -0.11 -7.02 1.53
C ILE A 203 1.31 -6.76 1.06
N ASP A 204 2.18 -7.76 1.17
CA ASP A 204 3.55 -7.65 0.69
C ASP A 204 3.62 -7.41 -0.83
N ILE A 205 2.76 -8.07 -1.61
CA ILE A 205 2.65 -7.82 -3.06
C ILE A 205 2.19 -6.38 -3.31
N THR A 206 1.20 -5.89 -2.56
CA THR A 206 0.71 -4.52 -2.67
C THR A 206 1.85 -3.54 -2.42
N TYR A 207 2.55 -3.62 -1.28
CA TYR A 207 3.66 -2.70 -1.00
C TYR A 207 4.79 -2.79 -2.01
N SER A 208 5.18 -4.00 -2.38
CA SER A 208 6.26 -4.23 -3.35
C SER A 208 5.95 -3.64 -4.71
N VAL A 209 4.74 -3.88 -5.22
CA VAL A 209 4.33 -3.43 -6.56
C VAL A 209 4.10 -1.93 -6.59
N LEU A 210 3.57 -1.36 -5.51
CA LEU A 210 3.40 0.09 -5.43
C LEU A 210 4.74 0.82 -5.33
N ALA A 211 5.74 0.25 -4.65
CA ALA A 211 7.04 0.88 -4.43
C ALA A 211 8.09 0.63 -5.52
N ALA A 212 8.03 -0.51 -6.21
CA ALA A 212 9.06 -0.94 -7.16
C ALA A 212 8.51 -1.41 -8.53
N GLY A 213 7.19 -1.28 -8.74
CA GLY A 213 6.52 -1.61 -10.00
C GLY A 213 6.40 -3.11 -10.30
N LEU A 214 6.12 -3.42 -11.58
CA LEU A 214 5.90 -4.80 -12.06
C LEU A 214 7.02 -5.81 -11.76
N PRO A 215 8.32 -5.44 -11.76
CA PRO A 215 9.39 -6.38 -11.39
C PRO A 215 9.22 -6.97 -9.97
N ALA A 216 8.44 -6.31 -9.12
CA ALA A 216 8.13 -6.72 -7.77
C ALA A 216 6.88 -7.61 -7.66
N LEU A 217 6.18 -7.89 -8.77
CA LEU A 217 5.19 -8.98 -8.88
C LEU A 217 5.91 -10.33 -8.84
N SER A 218 6.40 -10.67 -7.65
CA SER A 218 7.15 -11.89 -7.36
C SER A 218 6.49 -12.58 -6.17
N PRO A 219 6.49 -13.93 -6.12
CA PRO A 219 6.11 -14.66 -4.90
C PRO A 219 7.07 -14.41 -3.72
N SER A 220 8.16 -13.66 -3.95
CA SER A 220 9.06 -13.13 -2.93
C SER A 220 9.10 -11.60 -3.08
N PRO A 221 8.14 -10.90 -2.45
CA PRO A 221 8.05 -9.44 -2.48
C PRO A 221 9.33 -8.77 -1.93
N ALA A 222 9.66 -7.60 -2.45
CA ALA A 222 10.86 -6.84 -2.06
C ALA A 222 10.62 -5.98 -0.80
N VAL A 223 9.38 -5.59 -0.57
CA VAL A 223 8.88 -4.84 0.58
C VAL A 223 7.71 -5.62 1.17
N GLY A 224 7.74 -5.84 2.49
CA GLY A 224 6.66 -6.55 3.18
C GLY A 224 6.32 -5.91 4.52
N ASP A 225 5.19 -6.35 5.10
CA ASP A 225 4.69 -5.91 6.40
C ASP A 225 5.30 -6.67 7.59
N GLY A 226 6.04 -7.75 7.29
CA GLY A 226 6.71 -8.60 8.28
C GLY A 226 5.82 -9.70 8.87
N VAL A 227 4.66 -9.98 8.26
CA VAL A 227 3.70 -11.01 8.66
C VAL A 227 3.67 -12.14 7.63
N ASP A 228 4.43 -13.20 7.89
CA ASP A 228 4.63 -14.28 6.90
C ASP A 228 3.41 -15.22 6.70
N MET A 229 2.42 -15.20 7.61
CA MET A 229 1.26 -16.11 7.54
C MET A 229 0.09 -15.70 8.44
N ASP A 230 -1.10 -16.14 8.04
CA ASP A 230 -2.31 -16.11 8.87
C ASP A 230 -2.12 -16.85 10.21
N ASP A 231 -2.74 -16.33 11.26
CA ASP A 231 -2.78 -16.95 12.59
C ASP A 231 -3.67 -18.21 12.64
N ALA A 232 -4.53 -18.40 11.64
CA ALA A 232 -5.42 -19.53 11.50
C ALA A 232 -5.39 -20.12 10.07
N THR A 233 -5.49 -21.45 9.98
CA THR A 233 -5.51 -22.14 8.69
C THR A 233 -6.85 -21.92 7.97
N THR A 234 -6.80 -21.29 6.80
CA THR A 234 -7.92 -21.14 5.86
C THR A 234 -8.04 -22.35 4.92
N SER A 235 -9.22 -22.52 4.32
CA SER A 235 -9.52 -23.63 3.40
C SER A 235 -9.62 -23.09 1.97
N THR A 236 -8.91 -23.74 1.04
CA THR A 236 -8.99 -23.40 -0.40
C THR A 236 -9.90 -24.36 -1.18
N THR A 237 -10.47 -25.38 -0.52
CA THR A 237 -11.21 -26.48 -1.18
C THR A 237 -12.57 -26.78 -0.56
N ALA A 238 -12.82 -26.35 0.67
CA ALA A 238 -14.06 -26.60 1.40
C ALA A 238 -14.58 -25.32 2.06
N PHE A 239 -15.89 -25.08 1.98
CA PHE A 239 -16.54 -23.97 2.67
C PHE A 239 -16.77 -24.29 4.17
N PRO A 240 -16.60 -23.33 5.11
CA PRO A 240 -16.17 -21.94 4.90
C PRO A 240 -14.69 -21.83 4.54
N TYR A 241 -14.37 -20.95 3.58
CA TYR A 241 -13.00 -20.78 3.09
C TYR A 241 -12.11 -19.98 4.07
N LEU A 242 -12.70 -19.07 4.85
CA LEU A 242 -12.01 -18.33 5.91
C LEU A 242 -12.11 -19.07 7.25
N ALA A 243 -11.06 -18.94 8.07
CA ALA A 243 -11.08 -19.40 9.45
C ALA A 243 -12.08 -18.58 10.28
N ALA A 244 -12.50 -19.12 11.42
CA ALA A 244 -13.29 -18.36 12.39
C ALA A 244 -12.40 -17.27 13.03
N PRO A 245 -12.95 -16.07 13.30
CA PRO A 245 -12.26 -15.02 14.03
C PRO A 245 -12.05 -15.39 15.51
#